data_AF-A0AAD4BTZ5-F1
#
_entry.id   AF-A0AAD4BTZ5-F1
#
_cell.length_a   1.000
_cell.length_b   1.000
_cell.length_c   1.000
_cell.angle_alpha   90.00
_cell.angle_beta   90.00
_cell.angle_gamma   90.00
#
_symmetry.space_group_name_H-M   'P 1'
#
loop_
_entity.id
_entity.type
_entity.pdbx_description
1 polymer ?
#
loop_
_entity_poly.entity_id
_entity_poly.type
_entity_poly.pdbx_seq_one_letter_code
_entity_poly.pdbx_strand_id
1 'polypeptide(L)'
;LRHRFMCLIASFFDHPLQFIKCLRTSQAVISGSSALQLLFSLETSTWKANDLDVYVANGQVTTLDDFLRSSGFTCANSSTFPTYSLGSIRTITSYFREDRKVDLIQSRTHSALSPIFEFHLSPLMNYVSADSFFSAYPSLTARRQAIINPMLFDHGNLGIGTLYALLKYRQRGFLLLSPAQYRLRDVHAGNYAHNCGRAITCSETPRSSHDRNCLCVRVPDLVNDTYEAQETFHQIRWRLGGQRCMR
;
A
#
# COMPACT_ATOMS: atom_id res chain seq x y z
N LEU A 1 15.21 -9.16 1.73
CA LEU A 1 13.92 -8.82 1.08
C LEU A 1 13.37 -9.97 0.24
N ARG A 2 14.07 -10.44 -0.80
CA ARG A 2 13.67 -11.58 -1.65
C ARG A 2 13.11 -12.79 -0.89
N HIS A 3 13.86 -13.29 0.09
CA HIS A 3 13.43 -14.41 0.92
C HIS A 3 12.09 -14.14 1.64
N ARG A 4 11.93 -12.97 2.28
CA ARG A 4 10.68 -12.57 2.95
C ARG A 4 9.50 -12.47 1.98
N PHE A 5 9.74 -11.93 0.79
CA PHE A 5 8.72 -11.85 -0.24
C PHE A 5 8.27 -13.24 -0.70
N MET A 6 9.21 -14.14 -0.96
CA MET A 6 8.88 -15.54 -1.29
C MET A 6 8.13 -16.25 -0.17
N CYS A 7 8.55 -16.09 1.08
CA CYS A 7 7.83 -16.67 2.22
C CYS A 7 6.40 -16.14 2.35
N LEU A 8 6.20 -14.84 2.09
CA LEU A 8 4.87 -14.24 2.06
C LEU A 8 4.01 -14.88 0.97
N ILE A 9 4.50 -15.00 -0.27
CA ILE A 9 3.69 -15.58 -1.35
C ILE A 9 3.41 -17.07 -1.10
N ALA A 10 4.42 -17.81 -0.62
CA ALA A 10 4.30 -19.23 -0.33
C ALA A 10 3.29 -19.53 0.80
N SER A 11 2.95 -18.56 1.66
CA SER A 11 1.86 -18.77 2.62
C SER A 11 0.46 -18.70 2.01
N PHE A 12 0.32 -18.19 0.79
CA PHE A 12 -0.96 -18.09 0.09
C PHE A 12 -1.09 -19.10 -1.06
N PHE A 13 0.01 -19.40 -1.76
CA PHE A 13 0.01 -20.18 -2.99
C PHE A 13 1.00 -21.34 -2.96
N ASP A 14 0.60 -22.49 -3.49
CA ASP A 14 1.45 -23.68 -3.58
C ASP A 14 2.52 -23.52 -4.69
N HIS A 15 2.24 -22.65 -5.67
CA HIS A 15 3.13 -22.31 -6.78
C HIS A 15 3.46 -20.80 -6.78
N PRO A 16 4.28 -20.31 -5.83
CA PRO A 16 4.50 -18.88 -5.62
C PRO A 16 5.11 -18.15 -6.83
N LEU A 17 5.94 -18.84 -7.63
CA LEU A 17 6.53 -18.27 -8.84
C LEU A 17 5.50 -18.00 -9.94
N GLN A 18 4.46 -18.83 -10.05
CA GLN A 18 3.38 -18.60 -11.02
C GLN A 18 2.58 -17.36 -10.65
N PHE A 19 2.33 -17.14 -9.36
CA PHE A 19 1.68 -15.92 -8.89
C PHE A 19 2.54 -14.67 -9.15
N ILE A 20 3.85 -14.73 -8.91
CA ILE A 20 4.76 -13.62 -9.22
C ILE A 20 4.76 -13.30 -10.72
N LYS A 21 4.75 -14.32 -11.58
CA LYS A 21 4.57 -14.13 -13.03
C LYS A 21 3.24 -13.46 -13.36
N CYS A 22 2.16 -13.84 -12.67
CA CYS A 22 0.85 -13.21 -12.81
C CYS A 22 0.89 -11.72 -12.43
N LEU A 23 1.55 -11.36 -11.31
CA LEU A 23 1.77 -9.96 -10.91
C LEU A 23 2.49 -9.16 -12.01
N ARG A 24 3.55 -9.74 -12.59
CA ARG A 24 4.31 -9.10 -13.67
C ARG A 24 3.46 -8.87 -14.91
N THR A 25 2.78 -9.91 -15.40
CA THR A 25 1.96 -9.84 -16.62
C THR A 25 0.78 -8.87 -16.49
N SER A 26 0.19 -8.76 -15.29
CA SER A 26 -0.95 -7.89 -15.00
C SER A 26 -0.56 -6.51 -14.47
N GLN A 27 0.74 -6.21 -14.40
CA GLN A 27 1.28 -5.00 -13.76
C GLN A 27 0.64 -4.72 -12.39
N ALA A 28 0.39 -5.79 -11.64
CA ALA A 28 -0.25 -5.74 -10.34
C ALA A 28 0.78 -5.66 -9.22
N VAL A 29 0.34 -5.19 -8.07
CA VAL A 29 1.18 -5.06 -6.87
C VAL A 29 0.45 -5.56 -5.64
N ILE A 30 1.20 -6.04 -4.66
CA ILE A 30 0.69 -6.30 -3.32
C ILE A 30 0.92 -5.05 -2.48
N SER A 31 -0.07 -4.69 -1.64
CA SER A 31 0.05 -3.56 -0.73
C SER A 31 -0.46 -3.91 0.68
N GLY A 32 -0.92 -2.91 1.43
CA GLY A 32 -1.55 -3.09 2.73
C GLY A 32 -0.63 -3.68 3.79
N SER A 33 -1.20 -4.54 4.65
CA SER A 33 -0.46 -5.13 5.77
C SER A 33 0.68 -6.03 5.31
N SER A 34 0.47 -6.75 4.21
CA SER A 34 1.42 -7.73 3.67
C SER A 34 2.68 -7.05 3.11
N ALA A 35 2.52 -5.98 2.33
CA ALA A 35 3.67 -5.21 1.87
C ALA A 35 4.40 -4.51 3.03
N LEU A 36 3.67 -3.91 3.97
CA LEU A 36 4.27 -3.29 5.16
C LEU A 36 5.10 -4.28 5.97
N GLN A 37 4.64 -5.53 6.11
CA GLN A 37 5.35 -6.54 6.90
C GLN A 37 6.74 -6.84 6.33
N LEU A 38 6.99 -6.68 5.02
CA LEU A 38 8.31 -6.91 4.43
C LEU A 38 9.40 -6.00 4.99
N LEU A 39 9.03 -4.80 5.45
CA LEU A 39 9.94 -3.83 6.08
C LEU A 39 10.33 -4.22 7.52
N PHE A 40 9.53 -5.04 8.19
CA PHE A 40 9.81 -5.46 9.56
C PHE A 40 10.39 -6.89 9.57
N SER A 41 11.35 -7.15 10.46
CA SER A 41 11.75 -8.53 10.71
C SER A 41 10.62 -9.26 11.44
N LEU A 42 10.42 -10.55 11.15
CA LEU A 42 9.50 -11.41 11.89
C LEU A 42 9.81 -11.41 13.39
N GLU A 43 11.09 -11.30 13.76
CA GLU A 43 11.57 -11.20 15.15
C GLU A 43 11.18 -9.88 15.84
N THR A 44 10.96 -8.82 15.06
CA THR A 44 10.65 -7.47 15.56
C THR A 44 9.17 -7.12 15.46
N SER A 45 8.37 -8.00 14.87
CA SER A 45 6.94 -7.76 14.63
C SER A 45 6.10 -8.63 15.55
N THR A 46 5.31 -8.01 16.41
CA THR A 46 4.30 -8.68 17.24
C THR A 46 3.03 -9.04 16.47
N TRP A 47 3.01 -8.78 15.16
CA TRP A 47 1.85 -8.98 14.30
C TRP A 47 2.26 -9.61 12.96
N LYS A 48 1.31 -10.34 12.37
CA LYS A 48 1.39 -10.93 11.04
C LYS A 48 0.23 -10.40 10.17
N ALA A 49 0.46 -10.23 8.88
CA ALA A 49 -0.62 -10.02 7.93
C ALA A 49 -1.36 -11.34 7.70
N ASN A 50 -2.70 -11.29 7.72
CA ASN A 50 -3.55 -12.48 7.58
C ASN A 50 -4.22 -12.55 6.19
N ASP A 51 -4.08 -11.49 5.41
CA ASP A 51 -4.70 -11.27 4.12
C ASP A 51 -3.67 -10.74 3.12
N LEU A 52 -3.91 -11.03 1.84
CA LEU A 52 -3.12 -10.52 0.73
C LEU A 52 -3.94 -9.53 -0.08
N ASP A 53 -3.59 -8.25 -0.03
CA ASP A 53 -4.23 -7.20 -0.81
C ASP A 53 -3.49 -7.01 -2.14
N VAL A 54 -4.11 -7.39 -3.26
CA VAL A 54 -3.55 -7.32 -4.61
C VAL A 54 -4.25 -6.23 -5.40
N TYR A 55 -3.49 -5.23 -5.85
CA TYR A 55 -3.97 -4.09 -6.60
C TYR A 55 -3.68 -4.25 -8.09
N VAL A 56 -4.67 -3.95 -8.92
CA VAL A 56 -4.57 -4.06 -10.38
C VAL A 56 -5.18 -2.84 -11.06
N ALA A 57 -4.63 -2.47 -12.22
CA ALA A 57 -5.16 -1.36 -13.01
C ALA A 57 -6.56 -1.68 -13.59
N ASN A 58 -7.28 -0.63 -13.96
CA ASN A 58 -8.56 -0.79 -14.64
C ASN A 58 -8.40 -1.61 -15.93
N GLY A 59 -9.24 -2.62 -16.12
CA GLY A 59 -9.20 -3.52 -17.28
C GLY A 59 -8.19 -4.68 -17.23
N GLN A 60 -7.34 -4.79 -16.20
CA GLN A 60 -6.34 -5.87 -16.08
C GLN A 60 -6.70 -6.97 -15.07
N VAL A 61 -7.96 -7.02 -14.61
CA VAL A 61 -8.40 -7.89 -13.50
C VAL A 61 -8.51 -9.37 -13.89
N THR A 62 -8.79 -9.68 -15.15
CA THR A 62 -9.15 -11.04 -15.61
C THR A 62 -8.05 -12.06 -15.36
N THR A 63 -6.80 -11.72 -15.70
CA THR A 63 -5.65 -12.64 -15.52
C THR A 63 -5.46 -13.06 -14.06
N LEU A 64 -5.69 -12.15 -13.11
CA LEU A 64 -5.60 -12.45 -11.68
C LEU A 64 -6.83 -13.20 -11.17
N ASP A 65 -8.04 -12.86 -11.63
CA ASP A 65 -9.26 -13.61 -11.29
C ASP A 65 -9.14 -15.07 -11.73
N ASP A 66 -8.73 -15.31 -12.98
CA ASP A 66 -8.53 -16.65 -13.54
C ASP A 66 -7.47 -17.42 -12.74
N PHE A 67 -6.34 -16.79 -12.42
CA PHE A 67 -5.28 -17.41 -11.61
C PHE A 67 -5.75 -17.78 -10.20
N LEU A 68 -6.50 -16.91 -9.53
CA LEU A 68 -7.00 -17.18 -8.18
C LEU A 68 -7.97 -18.36 -8.19
N ARG A 69 -8.89 -18.41 -9.16
CA ARG A 69 -9.83 -19.52 -9.34
C ARG A 69 -9.11 -20.83 -9.66
N SER A 70 -8.14 -20.82 -10.58
CA SER A 70 -7.35 -22.02 -10.91
C SER A 70 -6.49 -22.49 -9.75
N SER A 71 -6.13 -21.58 -8.84
CA SER A 71 -5.43 -21.89 -7.59
C SER A 71 -6.35 -22.41 -6.48
N GLY A 72 -7.64 -22.65 -6.77
CA GLY A 72 -8.59 -23.21 -5.82
C GLY A 72 -9.19 -22.21 -4.84
N PHE A 73 -9.05 -20.90 -5.08
CA PHE A 73 -9.78 -19.91 -4.31
C PHE A 73 -11.22 -19.78 -4.81
N THR A 74 -12.14 -19.57 -3.87
CA THR A 74 -13.54 -19.26 -4.18
C THR A 74 -13.80 -17.77 -4.01
N CYS A 75 -14.44 -17.17 -5.01
CA CYS A 75 -14.83 -15.76 -4.99
C CYS A 75 -16.04 -15.58 -4.06
N ALA A 76 -15.92 -14.71 -3.05
CA ALA A 76 -17.07 -14.19 -2.32
C ALA A 76 -17.71 -13.03 -3.11
N ASN A 77 -18.88 -12.57 -2.66
CA ASN A 77 -19.60 -11.47 -3.32
C ASN A 77 -18.68 -10.27 -3.59
N SER A 78 -18.62 -9.85 -4.85
CA SER A 78 -17.88 -8.66 -5.26
C SER A 78 -18.58 -7.41 -4.73
N SER A 79 -17.84 -6.60 -3.99
CA SER A 79 -18.35 -5.32 -3.51
C SER A 79 -17.96 -4.24 -4.51
N THR A 80 -18.92 -3.80 -5.31
CA THR A 80 -18.81 -2.57 -6.07
C THR A 80 -19.09 -1.44 -5.10
N PHE A 81 -18.06 -0.68 -4.71
CA PHE A 81 -18.25 0.49 -3.86
C PHE A 81 -18.70 1.66 -4.75
N PRO A 82 -19.98 2.06 -4.71
CA PRO A 82 -20.47 3.15 -5.57
C PRO A 82 -19.71 4.44 -5.27
N THR A 83 -19.22 4.59 -4.04
CA THR A 83 -18.39 5.71 -3.62
C THR A 83 -17.77 5.37 -2.25
N TYR A 84 -16.57 4.77 -2.23
CA TYR A 84 -15.63 5.30 -1.23
C TYR A 84 -15.47 6.76 -1.65
N SER A 85 -15.94 7.70 -0.83
CA SER A 85 -16.09 9.13 -1.12
C SER A 85 -14.80 9.84 -1.55
N LEU A 86 -13.69 9.10 -1.65
CA LEU A 86 -12.35 9.57 -1.96
C LEU A 86 -11.49 8.64 -2.82
N GLY A 87 -11.99 7.47 -3.21
CA GLY A 87 -11.10 6.40 -3.67
C GLY A 87 -10.96 6.29 -5.17
N SER A 88 -9.75 6.07 -5.65
CA SER A 88 -9.42 5.49 -6.95
C SER A 88 -9.63 3.96 -6.97
N ILE A 89 -10.33 3.37 -5.99
CA ILE A 89 -10.76 1.96 -5.98
C ILE A 89 -12.09 1.82 -6.72
N ARG A 90 -12.16 0.90 -7.68
CA ARG A 90 -13.35 0.57 -8.49
C ARG A 90 -14.15 -0.56 -7.85
N THR A 91 -13.49 -1.69 -7.58
CA THR A 91 -14.09 -2.88 -6.96
C THR A 91 -13.11 -3.52 -6.00
N ILE A 92 -13.65 -4.24 -5.01
CA ILE A 92 -12.89 -5.19 -4.21
C ILE A 92 -13.60 -6.54 -4.34
N THR A 93 -12.85 -7.55 -4.74
CA THR A 93 -13.33 -8.92 -4.87
C THR A 93 -12.50 -9.78 -3.92
N SER A 94 -13.15 -10.35 -2.91
CA SER A 94 -12.50 -11.19 -1.91
C SER A 94 -12.53 -12.65 -2.32
N TYR A 95 -11.39 -13.31 -2.21
CA TYR A 95 -11.18 -14.73 -2.54
C TYR A 95 -10.74 -15.48 -1.29
N PHE A 96 -11.30 -16.67 -1.09
CA PHE A 96 -11.04 -17.49 0.09
C PHE A 96 -10.61 -18.90 -0.30
N ARG A 97 -9.60 -19.42 0.40
CA ARG A 97 -9.15 -20.81 0.33
C ARG A 97 -8.71 -21.24 1.72
N GLU A 98 -9.56 -22.04 2.37
CA GLU A 98 -9.37 -22.43 3.78
C GLU A 98 -9.29 -21.17 4.68
N ASP A 99 -8.20 -20.97 5.41
CA ASP A 99 -7.94 -19.80 6.27
C ASP A 99 -7.26 -18.64 5.51
N ARG A 100 -7.00 -18.79 4.21
CA ARG A 100 -6.30 -17.80 3.38
C ARG A 100 -7.28 -16.88 2.67
N LYS A 101 -7.05 -15.57 2.79
CA LYS A 101 -7.83 -14.51 2.14
C LYS A 101 -6.96 -13.70 1.17
N VAL A 102 -7.45 -13.52 -0.05
CA VAL A 102 -6.86 -12.60 -1.04
C VAL A 102 -7.93 -11.58 -1.46
N ASP A 103 -7.66 -10.30 -1.30
CA ASP A 103 -8.50 -9.23 -1.82
C ASP A 103 -7.92 -8.71 -3.14
N LEU A 104 -8.65 -8.90 -4.24
CA LEU A 104 -8.31 -8.34 -5.54
C LEU A 104 -8.98 -6.97 -5.67
N ILE A 105 -8.17 -5.92 -5.70
CA ILE A 105 -8.60 -4.53 -5.65
C ILE A 105 -8.33 -3.88 -6.99
N GLN A 106 -9.38 -3.55 -7.72
CA GLN A 106 -9.26 -2.90 -9.01
C GLN A 106 -9.21 -1.38 -8.85
N SER A 107 -8.26 -0.71 -9.49
CA SER A 107 -8.27 0.74 -9.59
C SER A 107 -9.30 1.25 -10.61
N ARG A 108 -9.83 2.45 -10.39
CA ARG A 108 -10.58 3.26 -11.37
C ARG A 108 -9.67 3.81 -12.45
N THR A 109 -8.38 3.95 -12.17
CA THR A 109 -7.39 4.54 -13.08
C THR A 109 -6.61 3.48 -13.85
N HIS A 110 -5.78 3.91 -14.79
CA HIS A 110 -4.82 3.05 -15.49
C HIS A 110 -3.64 2.60 -14.62
N SER A 111 -3.58 2.99 -13.34
CA SER A 111 -2.51 2.61 -12.41
C SER A 111 -3.06 1.81 -11.25
N ALA A 112 -2.46 0.65 -10.98
CA ALA A 112 -2.69 -0.11 -9.74
C ALA A 112 -2.30 0.68 -8.47
N LEU A 113 -1.47 1.72 -8.63
CA LEU A 113 -0.87 2.45 -7.52
C LEU A 113 -1.75 3.59 -6.97
N SER A 114 -2.68 4.14 -7.76
CA SER A 114 -3.50 5.28 -7.32
C SER A 114 -4.18 5.04 -5.96
N PRO A 115 -4.81 3.87 -5.71
CA PRO A 115 -5.44 3.60 -4.41
C PRO A 115 -4.46 3.59 -3.23
N ILE A 116 -3.21 3.22 -3.49
CA ILE A 116 -2.19 3.03 -2.46
C ILE A 116 -1.77 4.39 -1.89
N PHE A 117 -1.71 5.42 -2.73
CA PHE A 117 -1.36 6.77 -2.25
C PHE A 117 -2.52 7.53 -1.63
N GLU A 118 -3.72 6.93 -1.62
CA GLU A 118 -4.92 7.43 -0.96
C GLU A 118 -5.19 6.71 0.37
N PHE A 119 -4.29 5.82 0.82
CA PHE A 119 -4.44 5.15 2.12
C PHE A 119 -4.61 6.13 3.28
N HIS A 120 -5.35 5.67 4.30
CA HIS A 120 -5.61 6.40 5.54
C HIS A 120 -4.35 6.70 6.37
N LEU A 121 -3.27 5.94 6.20
CA LEU A 121 -2.03 6.09 6.96
C LEU A 121 -0.80 5.98 6.06
N SER A 122 0.19 6.86 6.29
CA SER A 122 1.45 6.88 5.52
C SER A 122 2.24 5.56 5.51
N PRO A 123 2.26 4.72 6.57
CA PRO A 123 2.97 3.44 6.52
C PRO A 123 2.29 2.40 5.62
N LEU A 124 1.11 2.67 5.07
CA LEU A 124 0.46 1.77 4.11
C LEU A 124 0.72 2.15 2.67
N MET A 125 1.35 3.30 2.45
CA MET A 125 1.75 3.78 1.13
C MET A 125 3.04 3.07 0.68
N ASN A 126 3.02 1.74 0.73
CA ASN A 126 4.08 0.84 0.28
C ASN A 126 3.47 -0.20 -0.63
N TYR A 127 4.27 -0.74 -1.54
CA TYR A 127 3.85 -1.88 -2.35
C TYR A 127 5.04 -2.76 -2.69
N VAL A 128 4.74 -3.99 -3.10
CA VAL A 128 5.69 -4.90 -3.70
C VAL A 128 5.09 -5.44 -4.99
N SER A 129 5.81 -5.29 -6.08
CA SER A 129 5.48 -5.86 -7.39
C SER A 129 6.19 -7.21 -7.56
N ALA A 130 6.26 -7.72 -8.80
CA ALA A 130 7.12 -8.85 -9.11
C ALA A 130 8.62 -8.55 -8.96
N ASP A 131 9.04 -7.28 -9.16
CA ASP A 131 10.44 -6.93 -9.43
C ASP A 131 11.01 -5.90 -8.42
N SER A 132 10.16 -5.23 -7.64
CA SER A 132 10.59 -4.21 -6.70
C SER A 132 9.70 -4.10 -5.47
N PHE A 133 10.28 -3.57 -4.40
CA PHE A 133 9.58 -3.07 -3.24
C PHE A 133 9.70 -1.56 -3.19
N PHE A 134 8.59 -0.89 -2.88
CA PHE A 134 8.52 0.56 -2.76
C PHE A 134 7.92 0.98 -1.41
N SER A 135 8.48 2.03 -0.79
CA SER A 135 7.90 2.74 0.34
C SER A 135 7.93 4.24 0.12
N ALA A 136 6.78 4.90 0.26
CA ALA A 136 6.65 6.35 0.10
C ALA A 136 7.22 7.15 1.29
N TYR A 137 7.23 6.54 2.48
CA TYR A 137 7.63 7.17 3.75
C TYR A 137 8.53 6.25 4.59
N PRO A 138 9.63 5.72 4.04
CA PRO A 138 10.46 4.70 4.69
C PRO A 138 10.97 5.15 6.06
N SER A 139 11.43 6.40 6.18
CA SER A 139 11.96 6.94 7.44
C SER A 139 10.91 7.08 8.54
N LEU A 140 9.63 7.31 8.19
CA LEU A 140 8.54 7.36 9.18
C LEU A 140 8.10 5.95 9.55
N THR A 141 7.94 5.09 8.55
CA THR A 141 7.57 3.69 8.71
C THR A 141 8.57 2.93 9.59
N ALA A 142 9.87 3.11 9.38
CA ALA A 142 10.93 2.50 10.19
C ALA A 142 10.89 2.94 11.65
N ARG A 143 10.49 4.19 11.92
CA ARG A 143 10.32 4.74 13.28
C ARG A 143 8.95 4.42 13.89
N ARG A 144 8.13 3.62 13.21
CA ARG A 144 6.72 3.32 13.57
C ARG A 144 5.91 4.61 13.81
N GLN A 145 6.12 5.61 12.98
CA GLN A 145 5.32 6.84 12.99
C GLN A 145 4.42 6.87 11.76
N ALA A 146 3.16 7.21 11.96
CA ALA A 146 2.16 7.22 10.89
C ALA A 146 1.50 8.58 10.80
N ILE A 147 1.56 9.22 9.62
CA ILE A 147 0.75 10.40 9.33
C ILE A 147 -0.65 9.91 8.98
N ILE A 148 -1.65 10.44 9.67
CA ILE A 148 -3.05 10.27 9.29
C ILE A 148 -3.31 11.10 8.04
N ASN A 149 -3.77 10.44 6.98
CA ASN A 149 -4.12 11.09 5.73
C ASN A 149 -5.24 12.12 5.99
N PRO A 150 -5.02 13.41 5.71
CA PRO A 150 -5.98 14.45 6.08
C PRO A 150 -7.27 14.42 5.28
N MET A 151 -7.26 13.79 4.10
CA MET A 151 -8.48 13.59 3.31
C MET A 151 -9.56 12.87 4.11
N LEU A 152 -9.19 12.06 5.12
CA LEU A 152 -10.14 11.42 6.02
C LEU A 152 -11.04 12.41 6.79
N PHE A 153 -10.59 13.65 6.99
CA PHE A 153 -11.34 14.67 7.73
C PHE A 153 -12.21 15.55 6.82
N ASP A 154 -11.87 15.67 5.54
CA ASP A 154 -12.56 16.55 4.59
C ASP A 154 -14.00 16.10 4.30
N HIS A 155 -14.35 14.84 4.55
CA HIS A 155 -15.68 14.27 4.26
C HIS A 155 -16.57 14.12 5.49
N GLY A 156 -16.18 14.69 6.63
CA GLY A 156 -17.05 14.84 7.81
C GLY A 156 -17.42 13.56 8.57
N ASN A 157 -17.20 12.37 8.01
CA ASN A 157 -17.47 11.09 8.68
C ASN A 157 -16.32 10.10 8.48
N LEU A 158 -15.62 9.79 9.57
CA LEU A 158 -14.71 8.64 9.63
C LEU A 158 -15.57 7.37 9.65
N GLY A 159 -15.65 6.68 8.51
CA GLY A 159 -16.32 5.39 8.45
C GLY A 159 -15.75 4.40 9.47
N ILE A 160 -16.60 3.50 9.98
CA ILE A 160 -16.23 2.48 10.98
C ILE A 160 -14.99 1.68 10.55
N GLY A 161 -14.90 1.32 9.26
CA GLY A 161 -13.72 0.62 8.71
C GLY A 161 -12.41 1.42 8.84
N THR A 162 -12.45 2.73 8.62
CA THR A 162 -11.29 3.61 8.83
C THR A 162 -10.87 3.63 10.30
N LEU A 163 -11.84 3.71 11.22
CA LEU A 163 -11.56 3.69 12.66
C LEU A 163 -10.89 2.36 13.07
N TYR A 164 -11.41 1.22 12.60
CA TYR A 164 -10.79 -0.09 12.82
C TYR A 164 -9.36 -0.15 12.29
N ALA A 165 -9.12 0.42 11.11
CA ALA A 165 -7.79 0.44 10.53
C ALA A 165 -6.82 1.30 11.37
N LEU A 166 -7.24 2.48 11.83
CA LEU A 166 -6.45 3.31 12.75
C LEU A 166 -6.12 2.53 14.04
N LEU A 167 -7.11 1.92 14.69
CA LEU A 167 -6.91 1.13 15.90
C LEU A 167 -5.97 -0.06 15.67
N LYS A 168 -6.15 -0.79 14.56
CA LYS A 168 -5.28 -1.90 14.14
C LYS A 168 -3.82 -1.47 14.07
N TYR A 169 -3.50 -0.35 13.42
CA TYR A 169 -2.10 0.09 13.31
C TYR A 169 -1.55 0.69 14.59
N ARG A 170 -2.37 1.32 15.43
CA ARG A 170 -1.97 1.71 16.78
C ARG A 170 -1.56 0.51 17.63
N GLN A 171 -2.34 -0.58 17.60
CA GLN A 171 -2.01 -1.84 18.30
C GLN A 171 -0.73 -2.50 17.77
N ARG A 172 -0.41 -2.29 16.49
CA ARG A 172 0.85 -2.73 15.86
C ARG A 172 2.07 -1.86 16.22
N GLY A 173 1.91 -0.95 17.18
CA GLY A 173 2.97 -0.12 17.73
C GLY A 173 3.23 1.16 16.93
N PHE A 174 2.32 1.56 16.03
CA PHE A 174 2.46 2.85 15.35
C PHE A 174 1.96 4.00 16.21
N LEU A 175 2.78 5.04 16.31
CA LEU A 175 2.35 6.33 16.78
C LEU A 175 1.61 7.06 15.66
N LEU A 176 0.30 7.16 15.80
CA LEU A 176 -0.56 7.89 14.87
C LEU A 176 -0.49 9.38 15.17
N LEU A 177 -0.19 10.17 14.15
CA LEU A 177 -0.01 11.60 14.26
C LEU A 177 -0.91 12.29 13.23
N SER A 178 -1.69 13.25 13.71
CA SER A 178 -2.37 14.19 12.82
C SER A 178 -1.33 15.11 12.13
N PRO A 179 -1.68 15.76 11.02
CA PRO A 179 -0.80 16.74 10.38
C PRO A 179 -0.33 17.85 11.33
N ALA A 180 -1.20 18.33 12.22
CA ALA A 180 -0.85 19.33 13.21
C ALA A 180 0.20 18.80 14.20
N GLN A 181 0.06 17.56 14.66
CA GLN A 181 1.03 16.95 15.58
C GLN A 181 2.40 16.77 14.93
N TYR A 182 2.46 16.42 13.65
CA TYR A 182 3.73 16.38 12.92
C TYR A 182 4.35 17.76 12.74
N ARG A 183 3.55 18.77 12.38
CA ARG A 183 4.00 20.16 12.26
C ARG A 183 4.67 20.63 13.55
N LEU A 184 4.05 20.39 14.71
CA LEU A 184 4.61 20.75 16.01
C LEU A 184 5.93 20.03 16.30
N ARG A 185 6.02 18.73 15.97
CA ARG A 185 7.26 17.96 16.15
C ARG A 185 8.41 18.43 15.28
N ASP A 186 8.15 18.80 14.03
CA ASP A 186 9.17 19.38 13.15
C ASP A 186 9.71 20.68 13.76
N VAL A 187 8.83 21.53 14.30
CA VAL A 187 9.21 22.78 14.98
C VAL A 187 10.06 22.51 16.22
N HIS A 188 9.68 21.54 17.05
CA HIS A 188 10.43 21.19 18.26
C HIS A 188 11.77 20.48 17.98
N ALA A 189 11.94 19.84 16.82
CA ALA A 189 13.18 19.16 16.43
C ALA A 189 14.29 20.11 15.92
N GLY A 190 14.15 21.43 16.14
CA GLY A 190 15.13 22.44 15.72
C GLY A 190 14.93 22.98 14.31
N ASN A 191 13.90 22.54 13.58
CA ASN A 191 13.48 23.20 12.34
C ASN A 191 12.51 24.33 12.71
N TYR A 192 13.05 25.52 12.99
CA TYR A 192 12.30 26.70 13.47
C TYR A 192 11.08 27.13 12.64
N ALA A 193 10.85 26.56 11.45
CA ALA A 193 9.60 26.68 10.72
C ALA A 193 9.30 25.41 9.93
N HIS A 194 8.11 24.81 10.14
CA HIS A 194 7.56 23.84 9.22
C HIS A 194 7.41 24.48 7.82
N ASN A 195 8.08 23.92 6.82
CA ASN A 195 8.04 24.44 5.46
C ASN A 195 6.88 23.78 4.68
N CYS A 196 5.72 24.41 4.71
CA CYS A 196 4.52 23.92 4.04
C CYS A 196 4.77 23.70 2.54
N GLY A 197 4.36 22.55 2.02
CA GLY A 197 4.58 22.17 0.63
C GLY A 197 6.00 21.70 0.29
N ARG A 198 6.93 21.68 1.27
CA ARG A 198 8.30 21.16 1.08
C ARG A 198 8.68 20.07 2.08
N ALA A 199 8.24 20.15 3.32
CA ALA A 199 8.55 19.14 4.33
C ALA A 199 7.95 17.78 3.92
N ILE A 200 8.71 16.70 4.09
CA ILE A 200 8.30 15.31 3.72
C ILE A 200 7.00 14.90 4.42
N THR A 201 6.79 15.43 5.62
CA THR A 201 5.67 15.22 6.53
C THR A 201 4.49 16.17 6.25
N CYS A 202 4.68 17.22 5.45
CA CYS A 202 3.60 18.15 5.12
C CYS A 202 2.64 17.47 4.14
N SER A 203 1.35 17.57 4.45
CA SER A 203 0.31 16.97 3.62
C SER A 203 0.15 17.62 2.25
N GLU A 204 0.59 18.88 2.13
CA GLU A 204 0.58 19.66 0.88
C GLU A 204 1.78 19.42 -0.01
N THR A 205 2.84 18.75 0.48
CA THR A 205 4.04 18.51 -0.32
C THR A 205 3.71 17.57 -1.47
N PRO A 206 3.89 18.01 -2.74
CA PRO A 206 3.82 17.11 -3.88
C PRO A 206 4.92 16.06 -3.78
N ARG A 207 4.53 14.79 -3.82
CA ARG A 207 5.44 13.65 -3.77
C ARG A 207 5.37 12.88 -5.09
N SER A 208 6.39 12.10 -5.38
CA SER A 208 6.39 11.23 -6.56
C SER A 208 7.19 9.97 -6.32
N SER A 209 6.94 8.91 -7.10
CA SER A 209 7.65 7.63 -6.95
C SER A 209 9.17 7.74 -7.19
N HIS A 210 9.61 8.86 -7.76
CA HIS A 210 11.01 9.18 -8.04
C HIS A 210 11.62 10.15 -7.02
N ASP A 211 10.89 10.49 -5.96
CA ASP A 211 11.44 11.40 -4.96
C ASP A 211 12.54 10.72 -4.13
N ARG A 212 13.57 11.49 -3.77
CA ARG A 212 14.74 11.01 -3.01
C ARG A 212 14.44 10.51 -1.60
N ASN A 213 13.21 10.72 -1.13
CA ASN A 213 12.78 10.35 0.23
C ASN A 213 11.94 9.07 0.23
N CYS A 214 11.65 8.50 -0.93
CA CYS A 214 11.13 7.16 -1.09
C CYS A 214 12.25 6.13 -0.98
N LEU A 215 11.87 4.91 -0.66
CA LEU A 215 12.75 3.74 -0.75
C LEU A 215 12.23 2.87 -1.90
N CYS A 216 13.10 2.57 -2.86
CA CYS A 216 12.84 1.57 -3.89
C CYS A 216 13.99 0.55 -3.86
N VAL A 217 13.64 -0.73 -3.71
CA VAL A 217 14.61 -1.83 -3.65
C VAL A 217 14.20 -2.88 -4.67
N ARG A 218 15.09 -3.19 -5.61
CA ARG A 218 14.84 -4.30 -6.54
C ARG A 218 14.80 -5.62 -5.78
N VAL A 219 13.82 -6.44 -6.10
CA VAL A 219 13.76 -7.84 -5.70
C VAL A 219 14.44 -8.62 -6.83
N PRO A 220 15.64 -9.18 -6.62
CA PRO A 220 16.36 -9.88 -7.69
C PRO A 220 15.49 -10.95 -8.33
N ASP A 221 15.63 -11.09 -9.65
CA ASP A 221 14.77 -11.94 -10.49
C ASP A 221 14.52 -13.30 -9.85
N LEU A 222 13.26 -13.52 -9.49
CA LEU A 222 12.75 -14.80 -9.02
C LEU A 222 12.36 -15.71 -10.18
N VAL A 223 12.24 -15.14 -11.38
CA VAL A 223 11.89 -15.84 -12.60
C VAL A 223 12.99 -15.51 -13.61
N ASN A 224 13.72 -16.52 -14.09
CA ASN A 224 14.74 -16.39 -15.15
C ASN A 224 14.10 -16.12 -16.52
N ASP A 225 13.15 -15.21 -16.60
CA ASP A 225 12.60 -14.78 -17.88
C ASP A 225 13.55 -13.71 -18.44
N THR A 226 14.14 -13.97 -19.60
CA THR A 226 15.02 -13.07 -20.36
C THR A 226 14.29 -11.81 -20.88
N TYR A 227 13.07 -11.57 -20.42
CA TYR A 227 12.31 -10.37 -20.71
C TYR A 227 12.70 -9.29 -19.71
N GLU A 228 13.38 -8.25 -20.20
CA GLU A 228 13.47 -6.95 -19.52
C GLU A 228 12.07 -6.31 -19.46
N ALA A 229 11.17 -6.86 -18.65
CA ALA A 229 9.97 -6.15 -18.26
C ALA A 229 10.43 -5.00 -17.37
N GLN A 230 10.71 -3.85 -17.96
CA GLN A 230 10.81 -2.61 -17.20
C GLN A 230 9.47 -2.42 -16.51
N GLU A 231 9.48 -2.27 -15.19
CA GLU A 231 8.30 -1.83 -14.45
C GLU A 231 7.81 -0.51 -15.03
N THR A 232 6.74 -0.57 -15.82
CA THR A 232 6.13 0.61 -16.44
C THR A 232 5.18 1.32 -15.48
N PHE A 233 5.37 1.18 -14.16
CA PHE A 233 4.62 2.00 -13.20
C PHE A 233 4.98 3.46 -13.48
N HIS A 234 4.13 4.12 -14.27
CA HIS A 234 4.30 5.51 -14.66
C HIS A 234 4.59 6.36 -13.43
N GLN A 235 5.32 7.46 -13.62
CA GLN A 235 5.58 8.43 -12.56
C GLN A 235 4.26 8.84 -11.89
N ILE A 236 3.98 8.25 -10.73
CA ILE A 236 2.81 8.59 -9.95
C ILE A 236 3.17 9.74 -9.02
N ARG A 237 2.27 10.71 -8.96
CA ARG A 237 2.37 11.86 -8.07
C ARG A 237 1.21 11.81 -7.09
N TRP A 238 1.49 12.18 -5.86
CA TRP A 238 0.47 12.25 -4.82
C TRP A 238 0.73 13.42 -3.87
N ARG A 239 -0.27 13.70 -3.05
CA ARG A 239 -0.20 14.49 -1.83
C ARG A 239 -0.98 13.72 -0.78
N LEU A 240 -0.67 13.91 0.50
CA LEU A 240 -1.59 13.41 1.53
C LEU A 240 -2.89 14.23 1.53
N GLY A 241 -2.87 15.48 1.06
CA GLY A 241 -4.08 16.28 0.86
C GLY A 241 -4.64 16.89 2.16
N GLY A 242 -5.95 17.17 2.19
CA GLY A 242 -6.64 17.87 3.28
C GLY A 242 -6.91 19.34 3.02
N GLN A 243 -7.83 19.96 3.77
CA GLN A 243 -7.92 21.43 3.86
C GLN A 243 -6.69 22.05 4.55
N ARG A 244 -5.60 22.21 3.77
CA ARG A 244 -4.35 22.88 4.10
C ARG A 244 -3.60 22.23 5.27
N CYS A 245 -2.29 22.37 5.28
CA CYS A 245 -1.52 22.14 6.51
C CYS A 245 -2.07 23.12 7.55
N MET A 246 -2.95 22.65 8.45
CA MET A 246 -3.83 23.46 9.31
C MET A 246 -3.07 24.70 9.79
N ARG A 247 -3.50 25.88 9.30
CA ARG A 247 -2.86 27.16 9.59
C ARG A 247 -2.90 27.43 11.08
#